data_AF-A0A811Y5Z9-F1
#
_entry.id   AF-A0A811Y5Z9-F1
#
_cell.length_a   1.000
_cell.length_b   1.000
_cell.length_c   1.000
_cell.angle_alpha   90.00
_cell.angle_beta   90.00
_cell.angle_gamma   90.00
#
_symmetry.space_group_name_H-M   'P 1'
#
loop_
_entity.id
_entity.type
_entity.pdbx_description
1 polymer ?
#
loop_
_entity_poly.entity_id
_entity_poly.type
_entity_poly.pdbx_seq_one_letter_code
_entity_poly.pdbx_strand_id
1 'polypeptide(L)'
;MAAANPWDPASEPSAAGLLLSHFVASGMVTQEMLNISKKSAPYFVNFSRLQQITNIQAEIYQKNLEIELLKLEKDTADVVHPFFLAQKCHTLQSMNNHLEAVLKEKRSLRQRLLKTTCEENLPIEAVYHRYMVHLLELAVTFIERLENHLETIRNIPHLDENLRKMSMALAKMDMLVTETEELAENILKWREQQKEISSCIPKILAEENYLHKHDVIKPSLPFTSKVHVQTINSK
;
A
#
# COMPACT_ATOMS: atom_id res chain seq x y z
N MET A 1 64.43 -40.53 56.00
CA MET A 1 64.36 -39.61 57.16
C MET A 1 64.29 -38.20 56.59
N ALA A 2 63.17 -37.51 56.74
CA ALA A 2 63.04 -36.12 56.32
C ALA A 2 63.73 -35.23 57.38
N ALA A 3 64.66 -34.38 56.94
CA ALA A 3 65.28 -33.41 57.83
C ALA A 3 64.23 -32.43 58.34
N ALA A 4 64.14 -32.26 59.66
CA ALA A 4 63.21 -31.34 60.30
C ALA A 4 63.49 -29.90 59.82
N ASN A 5 62.41 -29.16 59.55
CA ASN A 5 62.47 -27.80 59.03
C ASN A 5 63.17 -26.87 60.06
N PRO A 6 64.28 -26.19 59.70
CA PRO A 6 65.03 -25.33 60.62
C PRO A 6 64.25 -24.12 61.14
N TRP A 7 63.08 -23.83 60.55
CA TRP A 7 62.26 -22.66 60.84
C TRP A 7 61.00 -22.98 61.64
N ASP A 8 60.79 -24.24 61.99
CA ASP A 8 59.72 -24.62 62.92
C ASP A 8 60.21 -24.32 64.34
N PRO A 9 59.47 -23.57 65.19
CA PRO A 9 59.89 -23.30 66.55
C PRO A 9 59.86 -24.61 67.35
N ALA A 10 61.00 -25.32 67.35
CA ALA A 10 61.18 -26.54 68.10
C ALA A 10 60.86 -26.28 69.58
N SER A 11 59.96 -27.09 70.15
CA SER A 11 59.50 -26.97 71.55
C SER A 11 60.55 -27.38 72.58
N GLU A 12 61.75 -27.80 72.15
CA GLU A 12 62.87 -28.11 73.02
C GLU A 12 63.85 -26.94 73.11
N PRO A 13 64.30 -26.55 74.31
CA PRO A 13 65.26 -25.46 74.47
C PRO A 13 66.59 -25.85 73.82
N SER A 14 66.94 -25.14 72.74
CA SER A 14 68.23 -25.25 72.06
C SER A 14 69.38 -25.19 73.07
N ALA A 15 70.49 -25.92 72.82
CA ALA A 15 71.68 -25.92 73.68
C ALA A 15 72.21 -24.51 74.00
N ALA A 16 72.07 -23.57 73.05
CA ALA A 16 72.39 -22.16 73.27
C ALA A 16 71.41 -21.49 74.24
N GLY A 17 70.12 -21.84 74.20
CA GLY A 17 69.10 -21.35 75.13
C GLY A 17 69.34 -21.81 76.56
N LEU A 18 69.82 -23.05 76.75
CA LEU A 18 70.21 -23.55 78.08
C LEU A 18 71.43 -22.79 78.64
N LEU A 19 72.46 -22.54 77.82
CA LEU A 19 73.62 -21.75 78.24
C LEU A 19 73.25 -20.30 78.60
N LEU A 20 72.42 -19.66 77.78
CA LEU A 20 71.94 -18.30 78.05
C LEU A 20 71.10 -18.26 79.34
N SER A 21 70.26 -19.27 79.60
CA SER A 21 69.48 -19.36 80.84
C SER A 21 70.37 -19.47 82.08
N HIS A 22 71.48 -20.22 81.98
CA HIS A 22 72.47 -20.33 83.05
C HIS A 22 73.20 -18.99 83.31
N PHE A 23 73.55 -18.24 82.27
CA PHE A 23 74.17 -16.91 82.42
C PHE A 23 73.24 -15.85 83.01
N VAL A 24 71.93 -15.99 82.79
CA VAL A 24 70.92 -15.17 83.47
C VAL A 24 70.80 -15.56 84.94
N ALA A 25 70.75 -16.87 85.23
CA ALA A 25 70.68 -17.38 86.60
C ALA A 25 71.93 -17.05 87.43
N SER A 26 73.11 -17.01 86.79
CA SER A 26 74.37 -16.62 87.44
C SER A 26 74.56 -15.10 87.59
N GLY A 27 73.63 -14.28 87.11
CA GLY A 27 73.69 -12.82 87.17
C GLY A 27 74.73 -12.18 86.24
N MET A 28 75.41 -12.97 85.39
CA MET A 28 76.40 -12.45 84.43
C MET A 28 75.75 -11.63 83.30
N VAL A 29 74.51 -11.93 82.95
CA VAL A 29 73.73 -11.20 81.94
C VAL A 29 72.34 -10.93 82.49
N THR A 30 71.87 -9.68 82.41
CA THR A 30 70.50 -9.35 82.80
C THR A 30 69.50 -9.68 81.69
N GLN A 31 68.28 -10.05 82.07
CA GLN A 31 67.20 -10.32 81.10
C GLN A 31 66.94 -9.13 80.17
N GLU A 32 67.16 -7.90 80.65
CA GLU A 32 67.04 -6.67 79.85
C GLU A 32 68.08 -6.60 78.73
N MET A 33 69.34 -7.01 78.98
CA MET A 33 70.38 -7.01 77.93
C MET A 33 70.08 -8.00 76.80
N LEU A 34 69.52 -9.18 77.12
CA LEU A 34 69.04 -10.13 76.11
C LEU A 34 67.82 -9.59 75.34
N ASN A 35 66.93 -8.87 76.02
CA ASN A 35 65.73 -8.30 75.41
C ASN A 35 66.03 -7.12 74.46
N ILE A 36 67.12 -6.37 74.66
CA ILE A 36 67.55 -5.30 73.73
C ILE A 36 67.91 -5.88 72.36
N SER A 37 68.59 -7.03 72.31
CA SER A 37 68.89 -7.75 71.07
C SER A 37 67.66 -8.33 70.37
N LYS A 38 66.54 -8.48 71.09
CA LYS A 38 65.27 -9.02 70.57
C LYS A 38 64.42 -7.97 69.86
N LYS A 39 64.78 -6.69 69.93
CA LYS A 39 64.13 -5.63 69.13
C LYS A 39 64.37 -5.92 67.65
N SER A 40 63.36 -6.47 66.99
CA SER A 40 63.32 -6.75 65.55
C SER A 40 63.93 -5.59 64.76
N ALA A 41 64.96 -5.87 63.96
CA ALA A 41 65.55 -4.86 63.09
C ALA A 41 64.47 -4.25 62.17
N PRO A 42 64.50 -2.93 61.92
CA PRO A 42 63.46 -2.23 61.14
C PRO A 42 63.22 -2.82 59.74
N TYR A 43 64.21 -3.52 59.18
CA TYR A 43 64.11 -4.25 57.91
C TYR A 43 63.06 -5.37 57.92
N PHE A 44 62.93 -6.14 59.01
CA PHE A 44 61.95 -7.24 59.09
C PHE A 44 60.50 -6.76 59.11
N VAL A 45 60.24 -5.58 59.69
CA VAL A 45 58.92 -4.95 59.66
C VAL A 45 58.53 -4.57 58.23
N ASN A 46 59.48 -4.10 57.42
CA ASN A 46 59.23 -3.78 56.01
C ASN A 46 58.92 -5.03 55.18
N PHE A 47 59.59 -6.17 55.44
CA PHE A 47 59.25 -7.45 54.79
C PHE A 47 57.83 -7.91 55.16
N SER A 48 57.46 -7.86 56.44
CA SER A 48 56.10 -8.19 56.87
C SER A 48 55.06 -7.29 56.21
N ARG A 49 55.34 -5.98 56.08
CA ARG A 49 54.45 -5.04 55.41
C ARG A 49 54.34 -5.31 53.91
N LEU A 50 55.46 -5.59 53.23
CA LEU A 50 55.46 -5.93 51.82
C LEU A 50 54.66 -7.21 51.56
N GLN A 51 54.85 -8.24 52.39
CA GLN A 51 54.08 -9.47 52.32
C GLN A 51 52.57 -9.21 52.50
N GLN A 52 52.18 -8.36 53.46
CA GLN A 52 50.78 -7.96 53.64
C GLN A 52 50.23 -7.23 52.42
N ILE A 53 50.98 -6.31 51.82
CA ILE A 53 50.58 -5.60 50.60
C ILE A 53 50.38 -6.59 49.45
N THR A 54 51.30 -7.52 49.25
CA THR A 54 51.18 -8.55 48.20
C THR A 54 49.96 -9.45 48.44
N ASN A 55 49.71 -9.85 49.68
CA ASN A 55 48.54 -10.65 50.04
C ASN A 55 47.23 -9.89 49.75
N ILE A 56 47.14 -8.61 50.16
CA ILE A 56 45.98 -7.76 49.90
C ILE A 56 45.79 -7.55 48.40
N GLN A 57 46.87 -7.34 47.64
CA GLN A 57 46.79 -7.22 46.18
C GLN A 57 46.23 -8.50 45.54
N ALA A 58 46.71 -9.67 45.95
CA ALA A 58 46.20 -10.95 45.48
C ALA A 58 44.69 -11.11 45.79
N GLU A 59 44.25 -10.71 46.98
CA GLU A 59 42.85 -10.71 47.37
C GLU A 59 42.00 -9.76 46.50
N ILE A 60 42.50 -8.54 46.23
CA ILE A 60 41.83 -7.59 45.32
C ILE A 60 41.68 -8.18 43.92
N TYR A 61 42.75 -8.78 43.37
CA TYR A 61 42.67 -9.43 42.06
C TYR A 61 41.66 -10.57 42.05
N GLN A 62 41.64 -11.41 43.08
CA GLN A 62 40.66 -12.48 43.20
C GLN A 62 39.23 -11.95 43.25
N LYS A 63 38.99 -10.89 44.04
CA LYS A 63 37.66 -10.27 44.16
C LYS A 63 37.22 -9.59 42.86
N ASN A 64 38.13 -8.98 42.13
CA ASN A 64 37.81 -8.40 40.81
C ASN A 64 37.37 -9.49 39.81
N LEU A 65 38.05 -10.64 39.80
CA LEU A 65 37.65 -11.77 38.95
C LEU A 65 36.27 -12.32 39.33
N GLU A 66 35.98 -12.44 40.63
CA GLU A 66 34.65 -12.84 41.13
C GLU A 66 33.56 -11.86 40.66
N ILE A 67 33.83 -10.56 40.70
CA ILE A 67 32.91 -9.53 40.19
C ILE A 67 32.68 -9.67 38.69
N GLU A 68 33.73 -9.90 37.88
CA GLU A 68 33.57 -10.09 36.44
C GLU A 68 32.75 -11.34 36.11
N LEU A 69 32.95 -12.43 36.85
CA LEU A 69 32.17 -13.66 36.68
C LEU A 69 30.69 -13.43 36.97
N LEU A 70 30.37 -12.75 38.08
CA LEU A 70 28.99 -12.42 38.44
C LEU A 70 28.33 -11.46 37.44
N LYS A 71 29.08 -10.50 36.88
CA LYS A 71 28.57 -9.64 35.79
C LYS A 71 28.22 -10.47 34.56
N LEU A 72 29.12 -11.35 34.15
CA LEU A 72 28.89 -12.22 32.99
C LEU A 72 27.68 -13.13 33.19
N GLU A 73 27.53 -13.71 34.39
CA GLU A 73 26.37 -14.52 34.75
C GLU A 73 25.06 -13.70 34.67
N LYS A 74 25.06 -12.49 35.22
CA LYS A 74 23.91 -11.58 35.15
C LYS A 74 23.56 -11.21 33.70
N ASP A 75 24.55 -10.87 32.89
CA ASP A 75 24.35 -10.44 31.50
C ASP A 75 23.87 -11.60 30.61
N THR A 76 24.18 -12.84 31.00
CA THR A 76 23.75 -14.06 30.28
C THR A 76 22.52 -14.73 30.92
N ALA A 77 22.02 -14.21 32.05
CA ALA A 77 20.96 -14.84 32.82
C ALA A 77 19.66 -14.98 32.01
N ASP A 78 19.36 -14.05 31.13
CA ASP A 78 18.11 -14.06 30.35
C ASP A 78 18.03 -15.20 29.31
N VAL A 79 19.17 -15.83 28.99
CA VAL A 79 19.28 -16.94 28.04
C VAL A 79 19.76 -18.25 28.68
N VAL A 80 20.42 -18.21 29.85
CA VAL A 80 20.90 -19.42 30.54
C VAL A 80 20.07 -19.76 31.76
N HIS A 81 19.53 -18.76 32.47
CA HIS A 81 18.89 -19.01 33.75
C HIS A 81 17.48 -19.59 33.58
N PRO A 82 17.16 -20.74 34.22
CA PRO A 82 15.89 -21.44 34.03
C PRO A 82 14.65 -20.59 34.29
N PHE A 83 14.71 -19.64 35.25
CA PHE A 83 13.59 -18.73 35.54
C PHE A 83 13.18 -17.87 34.33
N PHE A 84 14.14 -17.16 33.72
CA PHE A 84 13.85 -16.28 32.58
C PHE A 84 13.49 -17.09 31.33
N LEU A 85 14.14 -18.24 31.13
CA LEU A 85 13.78 -19.17 30.07
C LEU A 85 12.35 -19.69 30.22
N ALA A 86 11.98 -20.17 31.41
CA ALA A 86 10.62 -20.64 31.69
C ALA A 86 9.59 -19.52 31.45
N GLN A 87 9.87 -18.29 31.87
CA GLN A 87 9.02 -17.14 31.62
C GLN A 87 8.85 -16.84 30.11
N LYS A 88 9.95 -16.86 29.33
CA LYS A 88 9.92 -16.71 27.87
C LYS A 88 9.12 -17.85 27.21
N CYS A 89 9.35 -19.10 27.64
CA CYS A 89 8.61 -20.28 27.16
C CYS A 89 7.11 -20.19 27.47
N HIS A 90 6.73 -19.75 28.68
CA HIS A 90 5.33 -19.56 29.04
C HIS A 90 4.64 -18.51 28.16
N THR A 91 5.31 -17.39 27.90
CA THR A 91 4.80 -16.34 27.01
C THR A 91 4.58 -16.88 25.59
N LEU A 92 5.57 -17.61 25.04
CA LEU A 92 5.46 -18.24 23.72
C LEU A 92 4.35 -19.30 23.66
N GLN A 93 4.24 -20.13 24.69
CA GLN A 93 3.19 -21.14 24.77
C GLN A 93 1.81 -20.49 24.82
N SER A 94 1.65 -19.40 25.57
CA SER A 94 0.40 -18.63 25.64
C SER A 94 0.01 -18.08 24.26
N MET A 95 0.97 -17.48 23.54
CA MET A 95 0.74 -17.01 22.16
C MET A 95 0.35 -18.16 21.22
N ASN A 96 1.05 -19.29 21.28
CA ASN A 96 0.72 -20.46 20.46
C ASN A 96 -0.68 -20.99 20.75
N ASN A 97 -1.07 -21.10 22.01
CA ASN A 97 -2.42 -21.51 22.40
C ASN A 97 -3.48 -20.54 21.85
N HIS A 98 -3.21 -19.23 21.90
CA HIS A 98 -4.11 -18.22 21.33
C HIS A 98 -4.23 -18.36 19.81
N LEU A 99 -3.11 -18.55 19.10
CA LEU A 99 -3.12 -18.79 17.65
C LEU A 99 -3.89 -20.06 17.29
N GLU A 100 -3.73 -21.14 18.05
CA GLU A 100 -4.48 -22.37 17.85
C GLU A 100 -5.99 -22.14 18.02
N ALA A 101 -6.40 -21.38 19.04
CA ALA A 101 -7.80 -21.01 19.24
C ALA A 101 -8.35 -20.19 18.06
N VAL A 102 -7.60 -19.20 17.57
CA VAL A 102 -7.98 -18.40 16.40
C VAL A 102 -8.14 -19.29 15.15
N LEU A 103 -7.24 -20.26 14.94
CA LEU A 103 -7.34 -21.19 13.81
C LEU A 103 -8.56 -22.10 13.93
N LYS A 104 -8.89 -22.59 15.13
CA LYS A 104 -10.10 -23.38 15.39
C LYS A 104 -11.37 -22.56 15.09
N GLU A 105 -11.44 -21.32 15.55
CA GLU A 105 -12.56 -20.42 15.27
C GLU A 105 -12.68 -20.09 13.78
N LYS A 106 -11.57 -19.80 13.10
CA LYS A 106 -11.58 -19.59 11.64
C LYS A 106 -12.13 -20.81 10.90
N ARG A 107 -11.74 -22.02 11.32
CA ARG A 107 -12.24 -23.27 10.73
C ARG A 107 -13.73 -23.46 11.01
N SER A 108 -14.17 -23.22 12.24
CA SER A 108 -15.58 -23.24 12.65
C SER A 108 -16.42 -22.26 11.84
N LEU A 109 -15.96 -21.02 11.70
CA LEU A 109 -16.62 -19.99 10.90
C LEU A 109 -16.72 -20.39 9.44
N ARG A 110 -15.63 -20.88 8.84
CA ARG A 110 -15.67 -21.39 7.45
C ARG A 110 -16.66 -22.52 7.29
N GLN A 111 -16.71 -23.45 8.25
CA GLN A 111 -17.69 -24.53 8.23
C GLN A 111 -19.12 -24.00 8.34
N ARG A 112 -19.39 -23.03 9.22
CA ARG A 112 -20.71 -22.41 9.37
C ARG A 112 -21.15 -21.67 8.11
N LEU A 113 -20.26 -20.89 7.50
CA LEU A 113 -20.54 -20.15 6.26
C LEU A 113 -20.72 -21.08 5.05
N LEU A 114 -19.98 -22.19 4.98
CA LEU A 114 -20.16 -23.20 3.94
C LEU A 114 -21.45 -24.02 4.16
N LYS A 115 -21.81 -24.26 5.42
CA LYS A 115 -23.04 -24.97 5.79
C LYS A 115 -24.27 -24.16 5.39
N THR A 116 -24.27 -22.83 5.54
CA THR A 116 -25.36 -21.96 5.10
C THR A 116 -25.56 -21.89 3.58
N THR A 117 -24.57 -22.30 2.77
CA THR A 117 -24.72 -22.32 1.30
C THR A 117 -25.00 -23.71 0.74
N CYS A 118 -24.86 -24.78 1.53
CA CYS A 118 -25.01 -26.16 1.06
C CYS A 118 -26.14 -26.95 1.75
N GLU A 119 -26.62 -26.52 2.93
CA GLU A 119 -27.77 -27.14 3.59
C GLU A 119 -29.14 -26.76 3.02
N GLU A 120 -29.21 -25.91 2.00
CA GLU A 120 -30.46 -25.70 1.24
C GLU A 120 -30.66 -26.69 0.09
N ASN A 121 -29.69 -27.57 -0.19
CA ASN A 121 -30.00 -28.76 -0.96
C ASN A 121 -30.54 -29.81 0.00
N LEU A 122 -31.81 -29.67 0.38
CA LEU A 122 -32.56 -30.81 0.90
C LEU A 122 -32.29 -31.98 -0.08
N PRO A 123 -31.94 -33.18 0.41
CA PRO A 123 -31.89 -34.34 -0.47
C PRO A 123 -33.29 -34.52 -1.05
N ILE A 124 -33.50 -34.07 -2.28
CA ILE A 124 -34.75 -34.25 -2.98
C ILE A 124 -34.87 -35.75 -3.18
N GLU A 125 -35.93 -36.33 -2.64
CA GLU A 125 -36.23 -37.74 -2.83
C GLU A 125 -36.37 -38.05 -4.33
N ALA A 126 -35.81 -39.18 -4.79
CA ALA A 126 -35.68 -39.49 -6.22
C ALA A 126 -37.00 -39.40 -7.00
N VAL A 127 -38.13 -39.63 -6.32
CA VAL A 127 -39.49 -39.50 -6.86
C VAL A 127 -39.79 -38.08 -7.36
N TYR A 128 -39.21 -37.06 -6.71
CA TYR A 128 -39.45 -35.66 -7.04
C TYR A 128 -38.45 -35.08 -8.06
N HIS A 129 -37.42 -35.82 -8.47
CA HIS A 129 -36.41 -35.35 -9.42
C HIS A 129 -37.03 -34.97 -10.77
N ARG A 130 -37.98 -35.76 -11.28
CA ARG A 130 -38.67 -35.46 -12.54
C ARG A 130 -39.41 -34.12 -12.50
N TYR A 131 -40.04 -33.81 -11.36
CA TYR A 131 -40.75 -32.55 -11.17
C TYR A 131 -39.79 -31.37 -10.98
N MET A 132 -38.65 -31.59 -10.31
CA MET A 132 -37.60 -30.58 -10.15
C MET A 132 -36.91 -30.23 -11.46
N VAL A 133 -36.61 -31.24 -12.30
CA VAL A 133 -36.07 -30.99 -13.65
C VAL A 133 -37.05 -30.15 -14.46
N HIS A 134 -38.34 -30.46 -14.41
CA HIS A 134 -39.35 -29.69 -15.13
C HIS A 134 -39.50 -28.26 -14.57
N LEU A 135 -39.47 -28.08 -13.25
CA LEU A 135 -39.50 -26.77 -12.62
C LEU A 135 -38.27 -25.92 -13.00
N LEU A 136 -37.08 -26.53 -13.02
CA LEU A 136 -35.85 -25.87 -13.44
C LEU A 136 -35.91 -25.46 -14.91
N GLU A 137 -36.43 -26.33 -15.78
CA GLU A 137 -36.65 -26.01 -17.20
C GLU A 137 -37.62 -24.82 -17.37
N LEU A 138 -38.73 -24.81 -16.62
CA LEU A 138 -39.66 -23.68 -16.55
C LEU A 138 -38.99 -22.40 -16.01
N ALA A 139 -38.13 -22.51 -15.00
CA ALA A 139 -37.41 -21.36 -14.45
C ALA A 139 -36.41 -20.78 -15.45
N VAL A 140 -35.64 -21.63 -16.13
CA VAL A 140 -34.67 -21.20 -17.16
C VAL A 140 -35.40 -20.51 -18.31
N THR A 141 -36.47 -21.10 -18.82
CA THR A 141 -37.27 -20.49 -19.91
C THR A 141 -37.95 -19.20 -19.47
N PHE A 142 -38.39 -19.10 -18.21
CA PHE A 142 -38.92 -17.86 -17.66
C PHE A 142 -37.85 -16.75 -17.59
N ILE A 143 -36.65 -17.07 -17.09
CA ILE A 143 -35.53 -16.12 -17.00
C ILE A 143 -35.16 -15.60 -18.39
N GLU A 144 -35.03 -16.50 -19.37
CA GLU A 144 -34.71 -16.13 -20.75
C GLU A 144 -35.78 -15.20 -21.36
N ARG A 145 -37.08 -15.49 -21.13
CA ARG A 145 -38.17 -14.60 -21.58
C ARG A 145 -38.14 -13.26 -20.88
N LEU A 146 -37.87 -13.24 -19.57
CA LEU A 146 -37.78 -12.00 -18.79
C LEU A 146 -36.63 -11.13 -19.30
N GLU A 147 -35.47 -11.73 -19.56
CA GLU A 147 -34.30 -11.02 -20.10
C GLU A 147 -34.60 -10.40 -21.47
N ASN A 148 -35.24 -11.15 -22.37
CA ASN A 148 -35.70 -10.62 -23.66
C ASN A 148 -36.69 -9.45 -23.51
N HIS A 149 -37.61 -9.52 -22.54
CA HIS A 149 -38.55 -8.43 -22.26
C HIS A 149 -37.83 -7.19 -21.70
N LEU A 150 -36.87 -7.37 -20.79
CA LEU A 150 -36.07 -6.26 -20.25
C LEU A 150 -35.21 -5.61 -21.33
N GLU A 151 -34.60 -6.41 -22.20
CA GLU A 151 -33.86 -5.91 -23.36
C GLU A 151 -34.76 -5.08 -24.27
N THR A 152 -35.98 -5.56 -24.54
CA THR A 152 -36.97 -4.79 -25.31
C THR A 152 -37.28 -3.45 -24.64
N ILE A 153 -37.55 -3.43 -23.34
CA ILE A 153 -37.84 -2.20 -22.57
C ILE A 153 -36.65 -1.23 -22.61
N ARG A 154 -35.41 -1.74 -22.48
CA ARG A 154 -34.18 -0.93 -22.56
C ARG A 154 -34.02 -0.26 -23.92
N ASN A 155 -34.51 -0.91 -24.99
CA ASN A 155 -34.44 -0.38 -26.35
C ASN A 155 -35.55 0.62 -26.70
N ILE A 156 -36.62 0.73 -25.90
CA ILE A 156 -37.73 1.69 -26.14
C ILE A 156 -37.26 3.16 -26.16
N PRO A 157 -36.45 3.66 -25.20
CA PRO A 157 -35.96 5.05 -25.24
C PRO A 157 -35.11 5.37 -26.47
N HIS A 158 -34.39 4.37 -27.00
CA HIS A 158 -33.59 4.53 -28.21
C HIS A 158 -34.45 4.64 -29.48
N LEU A 159 -35.65 4.04 -29.48
CA LEU A 159 -36.60 4.15 -30.58
C LEU A 159 -37.15 5.58 -30.71
N ASP A 160 -37.48 6.24 -29.60
CA ASP A 160 -37.98 7.62 -29.60
C ASP A 160 -36.95 8.62 -30.15
N GLU A 161 -35.68 8.49 -29.72
CA GLU A 161 -34.59 9.31 -30.24
C GLU A 161 -34.35 9.08 -31.75
N ASN A 162 -34.44 7.83 -32.19
CA ASN A 162 -34.32 7.50 -33.62
C ASN A 162 -35.51 8.03 -34.43
N LEU A 163 -36.73 7.94 -33.90
CA LEU A 163 -37.93 8.48 -34.52
C LEU A 163 -37.84 10.01 -34.65
N ARG A 164 -37.37 10.70 -33.60
CA ARG A 164 -37.13 12.16 -33.64
C ARG A 164 -36.14 12.54 -34.73
N LYS A 165 -35.04 11.80 -34.89
CA LYS A 165 -34.06 12.02 -35.97
C LYS A 165 -34.67 11.81 -37.36
N MET A 166 -35.49 10.77 -37.53
CA MET A 166 -36.20 10.50 -38.78
C MET A 166 -37.20 11.62 -39.11
N SER A 167 -37.98 12.08 -38.13
CA SER A 167 -38.92 13.20 -38.30
C SER A 167 -38.20 14.50 -38.68
N MET A 168 -37.04 14.78 -38.07
CA MET A 168 -36.21 15.93 -38.47
C MET A 168 -35.66 15.79 -39.89
N ALA A 169 -35.29 14.58 -40.31
CA ALA A 169 -34.83 14.33 -41.68
C ALA A 169 -35.96 14.51 -42.70
N LEU A 170 -37.18 14.06 -42.37
CA LEU A 170 -38.36 14.24 -43.19
C LEU A 170 -38.70 15.73 -43.37
N ALA A 171 -38.73 16.51 -42.29
CA ALA A 171 -38.99 17.95 -42.37
C ALA A 171 -37.94 18.70 -43.22
N LYS A 172 -36.66 18.29 -43.15
CA LYS A 172 -35.61 18.85 -44.01
C LYS A 172 -35.83 18.51 -45.48
N MET A 173 -36.27 17.28 -45.76
CA MET A 173 -36.59 16.86 -47.11
C MET A 173 -37.79 17.63 -47.66
N ASP A 174 -38.85 17.82 -46.87
CA ASP A 174 -40.02 18.61 -47.27
C ASP A 174 -39.62 20.06 -47.60
N MET A 175 -38.77 20.67 -46.78
CA MET A 175 -38.22 22.01 -47.05
C MET A 175 -37.47 22.04 -48.39
N LEU A 176 -36.57 21.09 -48.64
CA LEU A 176 -35.85 20.99 -49.91
C LEU A 176 -36.80 20.79 -51.10
N VAL A 177 -37.85 19.98 -50.95
CA VAL A 177 -38.86 19.79 -52.00
C VAL A 177 -39.54 21.13 -52.31
N THR A 178 -39.97 21.88 -51.28
CA THR A 178 -40.59 23.20 -51.49
C THR A 178 -39.63 24.21 -52.12
N GLU A 179 -38.36 24.24 -51.72
CA GLU A 179 -37.33 25.11 -52.33
C GLU A 179 -37.10 24.73 -53.80
N THR A 180 -37.11 23.44 -54.13
CA THR A 180 -36.96 22.98 -55.52
C THR A 180 -38.19 23.29 -56.37
N GLU A 181 -39.39 23.24 -55.79
CA GLU A 181 -40.63 23.62 -56.46
C GLU A 181 -40.65 25.13 -56.74
N GLU A 182 -40.30 25.97 -55.77
CA GLU A 182 -40.16 27.42 -55.96
C GLU A 182 -39.11 27.75 -57.02
N LEU A 183 -37.96 27.07 -57.00
CA LEU A 183 -36.93 27.23 -58.03
C LEU A 183 -37.46 26.87 -59.42
N ALA A 184 -38.24 25.79 -59.54
CA ALA A 184 -38.84 25.37 -60.80
C ALA A 184 -39.86 26.40 -61.31
N GLU A 185 -40.72 26.94 -60.44
CA GLU A 185 -41.64 28.03 -60.79
C GLU A 185 -40.90 29.29 -61.24
N ASN A 186 -39.83 29.67 -60.54
CA ASN A 186 -39.01 30.81 -60.90
C ASN A 186 -38.37 30.62 -62.28
N ILE A 187 -37.86 29.43 -62.60
CA ILE A 187 -37.33 29.09 -63.93
C ILE A 187 -38.42 29.21 -65.01
N LEU A 188 -39.64 28.76 -64.74
CA LEU A 188 -40.77 28.87 -65.68
C LEU A 188 -41.14 30.33 -65.93
N LYS A 189 -41.28 31.14 -64.88
CA LYS A 189 -41.52 32.60 -64.99
C LYS A 189 -40.44 33.30 -65.80
N TRP A 190 -39.17 33.01 -65.51
CA TRP A 190 -38.03 33.54 -66.29
C TRP A 190 -38.09 33.13 -67.75
N ARG A 191 -38.46 31.88 -68.07
CA ARG A 191 -38.61 31.40 -69.46
C ARG A 191 -39.74 32.13 -70.18
N GLU A 192 -40.86 32.39 -69.50
CA GLU A 192 -41.99 33.12 -70.09
C GLU A 192 -41.61 34.58 -70.38
N GLN A 193 -40.94 35.25 -69.46
CA GLN A 193 -40.37 36.59 -69.68
C GLN A 193 -39.40 36.61 -70.87
N GLN A 194 -38.50 35.62 -70.97
CA GLN A 194 -37.60 35.50 -72.12
C GLN A 194 -38.37 35.30 -73.43
N LYS A 195 -39.45 34.52 -73.42
CA LYS A 195 -40.30 34.31 -74.59
C LYS A 195 -41.02 35.59 -75.00
N GLU A 196 -41.56 36.35 -74.05
CA GLU A 196 -42.17 37.67 -74.30
C GLU A 196 -41.15 38.64 -74.90
N ILE A 197 -39.96 38.77 -74.29
CA ILE A 197 -38.88 39.60 -74.81
C ILE A 197 -38.48 39.15 -76.22
N SER A 198 -38.30 37.84 -76.44
CA SER A 198 -37.98 37.28 -77.77
C SER A 198 -39.07 37.53 -78.81
N SER A 199 -40.33 37.68 -78.40
CA SER A 199 -41.46 38.02 -79.26
C SER A 199 -41.59 39.52 -79.52
N CYS A 200 -41.11 40.35 -78.58
CA CYS A 200 -41.03 41.79 -78.71
C CYS A 200 -39.84 42.23 -79.56
N ILE A 201 -38.71 41.52 -79.54
CA ILE A 201 -37.53 41.87 -80.36
C ILE A 201 -37.86 41.97 -81.87
N PRO A 202 -38.58 41.02 -82.49
CA PRO A 202 -39.04 41.15 -83.88
C PRO A 202 -40.05 42.29 -84.09
N LYS A 203 -40.92 42.58 -83.11
CA LYS A 203 -41.93 43.65 -83.21
C LYS A 203 -41.30 45.04 -83.10
N ILE A 204 -40.34 45.21 -82.20
CA ILE A 204 -39.56 46.44 -82.03
C ILE A 204 -38.67 46.65 -83.25
N LEU A 205 -38.01 45.60 -83.79
CA LEU A 205 -37.27 45.70 -85.05
C LEU A 205 -38.18 45.95 -86.26
N ALA A 206 -39.42 45.47 -86.25
CA ALA A 206 -40.41 45.79 -87.26
C ALA A 206 -40.88 47.25 -87.12
N GLU A 207 -41.24 47.71 -85.92
CA GLU A 207 -41.61 49.10 -85.62
C GLU A 207 -40.46 50.08 -85.85
N GLU A 208 -39.21 49.72 -85.57
CA GLU A 208 -38.03 50.49 -85.98
C GLU A 208 -37.92 50.53 -87.50
N ASN A 209 -38.17 49.43 -88.22
CA ASN A 209 -38.21 49.45 -89.70
C ASN A 209 -39.40 50.26 -90.25
N TYR A 210 -40.52 50.37 -89.52
CA TYR A 210 -41.67 51.20 -89.88
C TYR A 210 -41.46 52.68 -89.51
N LEU A 211 -40.79 53.00 -88.39
CA LEU A 211 -40.40 54.37 -88.01
C LEU A 211 -39.22 54.88 -88.84
N HIS A 212 -38.31 54.02 -89.29
CA HIS A 212 -37.23 54.44 -90.21
C HIS A 212 -37.75 54.79 -91.61
N LYS A 213 -38.98 54.38 -91.95
CA LYS A 213 -39.64 54.76 -93.20
C LYS A 213 -40.41 56.08 -93.11
N HIS A 214 -40.60 56.69 -91.94
CA HIS A 214 -41.25 57.99 -91.76
C HIS A 214 -40.41 58.89 -90.82
N ASP A 215 -39.29 59.37 -91.37
CA ASP A 215 -38.62 60.66 -91.12
C ASP A 215 -38.15 61.10 -89.69
N VAL A 216 -36.82 61.36 -89.67
CA VAL A 216 -36.06 62.45 -88.99
C VAL A 216 -35.59 62.30 -87.52
N ILE A 217 -34.26 62.06 -87.42
CA ILE A 217 -33.24 62.57 -86.45
C ILE A 217 -33.34 62.21 -84.94
N LYS A 218 -32.47 61.26 -84.54
CA LYS A 218 -31.55 61.16 -83.37
C LYS A 218 -31.80 62.07 -82.13
N PRO A 219 -31.51 61.59 -80.90
CA PRO A 219 -30.11 61.44 -80.48
C PRO A 219 -29.76 60.26 -79.56
N SER A 220 -28.45 60.09 -79.46
CA SER A 220 -27.64 59.18 -78.64
C SER A 220 -27.80 59.31 -77.12
N LEU A 221 -27.83 58.14 -76.44
CA LEU A 221 -27.32 57.78 -75.08
C LEU A 221 -27.85 58.61 -73.87
N PRO A 222 -27.75 58.15 -72.59
CA PRO A 222 -26.95 57.04 -72.07
C PRO A 222 -27.66 56.04 -71.13
N PHE A 223 -27.05 54.86 -71.06
CA PHE A 223 -27.17 53.92 -69.95
C PHE A 223 -26.86 54.61 -68.62
N THR A 224 -27.74 54.45 -67.63
CA THR A 224 -27.34 54.56 -66.22
C THR A 224 -27.72 53.28 -65.49
N SER A 225 -26.67 52.48 -65.30
CA SER A 225 -26.61 51.39 -64.32
C SER A 225 -26.88 51.94 -62.93
N LYS A 226 -27.86 51.36 -62.24
CA LYS A 226 -27.90 51.35 -60.77
C LYS A 226 -28.06 49.91 -60.29
N VAL A 227 -26.92 49.25 -60.19
CA VAL A 227 -26.72 48.12 -59.29
C VAL A 227 -26.83 48.65 -57.87
N HIS A 228 -27.81 48.15 -57.11
CA HIS A 228 -27.75 48.20 -55.65
C HIS A 228 -27.95 46.79 -55.11
N VAL A 229 -26.81 46.14 -54.87
CA VAL A 229 -26.66 44.91 -54.11
C VAL A 229 -26.32 45.33 -52.68
N GLN A 230 -27.21 45.00 -51.74
CA GLN A 230 -26.95 44.85 -50.31
C GLN A 230 -28.13 44.01 -49.78
N THR A 231 -27.98 42.90 -49.05
CA THR A 231 -26.85 42.49 -48.21
C THR A 231 -27.08 41.08 -47.63
N ILE A 232 -25.97 40.42 -47.30
CA ILE A 232 -25.71 39.65 -46.06
C ILE A 232 -26.26 38.21 -45.94
N ASN A 233 -25.30 37.29 -46.06
CA ASN A 233 -24.95 36.17 -45.16
C ASN A 233 -26.03 35.41 -44.39
N SER A 234 -26.04 34.10 -44.64
CA SER A 234 -25.78 33.05 -43.63
C SER A 234 -25.28 31.82 -44.41
N LYS A 235 -24.25 31.07 -44.03
CA LYS A 235 -23.79 30.63 -42.72
C LYS A 235 -22.33 30.15 -42.82
#